data_AF-A0A7X1NNR3-F1
#
_entry.id   AF-A0A7X1NNR3-F1
#
_cell.length_a   1.000
_cell.length_b   1.000
_cell.length_c   1.000
_cell.angle_alpha   90.00
_cell.angle_beta   90.00
_cell.angle_gamma   90.00
#
_symmetry.space_group_name_H-M   'P 1'
#
loop_
_entity.id
_entity.type
_entity.pdbx_description
1 polymer ?
#
loop_
_entity_poly.entity_id
_entity_poly.type
_entity_poly.pdbx_seq_one_letter_code
_entity_poly.pdbx_strand_id
1 'polypeptide(L)'
;MRIEITRSGGFGGITRTWSLEVSRTEAEQRWLPLAEAEAGAATDARRADAGRADATGPLVDRAQTASGAGPGEAAAPASRTPERGPGQQRDRFTYRISIGYTEVTVSEGRLDESWRELIERARAEGTDGAGHGPP
;
A
#
# COMPACT_ATOMS: atom_id res chain seq x y z
N MET A 1 -7.32 -22.48 -7.85
CA MET A 1 -6.58 -21.70 -6.84
C MET A 1 -7.55 -20.64 -6.34
N ARG A 2 -7.71 -20.55 -5.02
CA ARG A 2 -8.61 -19.59 -4.40
C ARG A 2 -7.88 -18.27 -4.19
N ILE A 3 -8.49 -17.18 -4.63
CA ILE A 3 -8.05 -15.82 -4.36
C ILE A 3 -9.07 -15.20 -3.40
N GLU A 4 -8.60 -14.66 -2.29
CA GLU A 4 -9.45 -14.01 -1.29
C GLU A 4 -9.21 -12.50 -1.30
N ILE A 5 -10.28 -11.72 -1.33
CA ILE A 5 -10.23 -10.25 -1.39
C ILE A 5 -11.03 -9.70 -0.23
N THR A 6 -10.34 -9.06 0.71
CA THR A 6 -10.95 -8.36 1.85
C THR A 6 -10.85 -6.87 1.62
N ARG A 7 -11.97 -6.19 1.40
CA ARG A 7 -12.03 -4.73 1.38
C ARG A 7 -12.42 -4.23 2.77
N SER A 8 -11.52 -3.46 3.36
CA SER A 8 -11.71 -2.80 4.65
C SER A 8 -11.65 -1.29 4.46
N GLY A 9 -12.68 -0.57 4.93
CA GLY A 9 -12.73 0.88 4.86
C GLY A 9 -14.10 1.42 4.43
N GLY A 10 -14.34 2.72 4.64
CA GLY A 10 -15.62 3.39 4.39
C GLY A 10 -16.43 3.74 5.64
N PHE A 11 -17.58 4.38 5.42
CA PHE A 11 -18.51 4.87 6.45
C PHE A 11 -19.03 3.70 7.30
N GLY A 12 -18.63 3.62 8.58
CA GLY A 12 -19.14 2.64 9.54
C GLY A 12 -18.30 1.36 9.76
N GLY A 13 -17.12 1.23 9.16
CA GLY A 13 -16.21 0.08 9.44
C GLY A 13 -16.62 -1.24 8.78
N ILE A 14 -17.43 -1.18 7.71
CA ILE A 14 -17.91 -2.40 7.02
C ILE A 14 -16.74 -3.06 6.28
N THR A 15 -16.43 -4.30 6.66
CA THR A 15 -15.51 -5.17 5.91
C THR A 15 -16.31 -6.06 4.97
N ARG A 16 -15.90 -6.15 3.70
CA ARG A 16 -16.47 -7.07 2.73
C ARG A 16 -15.40 -8.04 2.27
N THR A 17 -15.74 -9.32 2.24
CA THR A 17 -14.83 -10.36 1.76
C THR A 17 -15.46 -11.06 0.57
N TRP A 18 -14.69 -11.22 -0.48
CA TRP A 18 -15.05 -12.01 -1.67
C TRP A 18 -14.00 -13.10 -1.88
N SER A 19 -14.42 -14.19 -2.50
CA SER A 19 -13.53 -15.27 -2.94
C SER A 19 -13.74 -15.47 -4.44
N LEU A 20 -12.64 -15.70 -5.15
CA LEU A 20 -12.64 -16.01 -6.57
C LEU A 20 -11.86 -17.30 -6.79
N GLU A 21 -12.46 -18.28 -7.45
CA GLU A 21 -11.76 -19.46 -7.93
C GLU A 21 -11.21 -19.23 -9.35
N VAL A 22 -9.88 -19.27 -9.48
CA VAL A 22 -9.21 -19.19 -10.79
C VAL A 22 -8.37 -20.43 -11.05
N SER A 23 -8.12 -20.72 -12.33
CA SER A 23 -7.17 -21.78 -12.69
C SER A 23 -5.78 -21.46 -12.15
N ARG A 24 -5.04 -22.48 -11.70
CA ARG A 24 -3.68 -22.32 -11.19
C ARG A 24 -2.78 -21.55 -12.16
N THR A 25 -2.82 -21.95 -13.44
CA THR A 25 -2.09 -21.31 -14.53
C THR A 25 -2.45 -19.82 -14.68
N GLU A 26 -3.71 -19.45 -14.52
CA GLU A 26 -4.16 -18.05 -14.60
C GLU A 26 -3.64 -17.24 -13.40
N ALA A 27 -3.74 -17.80 -12.20
CA ALA A 27 -3.17 -17.19 -10.99
C ALA A 27 -1.67 -16.96 -11.13
N GLU A 28 -0.90 -17.97 -11.52
CA GLU A 28 0.56 -17.91 -11.63
C GLU A 28 1.03 -16.98 -12.75
N GLN A 29 0.31 -16.89 -13.88
CA GLN A 29 0.73 -16.05 -15.01
C GLN A 29 0.25 -14.60 -14.93
N ARG A 30 -0.93 -14.36 -14.35
CA ARG A 30 -1.58 -13.03 -14.39
C ARG A 30 -1.56 -12.32 -13.05
N TRP A 31 -1.93 -13.02 -11.98
CA TRP A 31 -2.20 -12.39 -10.68
C TRP A 31 -1.00 -12.43 -9.75
N LEU A 32 -0.23 -13.52 -9.77
CA LEU A 32 0.93 -13.73 -8.92
C LEU A 32 2.06 -12.72 -9.20
N PRO A 33 2.45 -12.43 -10.46
CA PRO A 33 3.51 -11.45 -10.72
C PRO A 33 3.14 -10.04 -10.27
N LEU A 34 1.86 -9.67 -10.38
CA LEU A 34 1.33 -8.40 -9.87
C LEU A 34 1.37 -8.35 -8.33
N ALA A 35 1.01 -9.45 -7.68
CA ALA A 35 1.07 -9.57 -6.23
C ALA A 35 2.51 -9.51 -5.71
N GLU A 36 3.46 -10.17 -6.37
CA GLU A 36 4.87 -10.11 -5.97
C GLU A 36 5.45 -8.70 -6.11
N ALA A 37 5.09 -7.98 -7.19
CA ALA A 37 5.47 -6.59 -7.37
C ALA A 37 4.91 -5.68 -6.26
N GLU A 38 3.63 -5.82 -5.93
CA GLU A 38 3.00 -5.06 -4.85
C GLU A 38 3.55 -5.43 -3.46
N ALA A 39 3.83 -6.71 -3.19
CA ALA A 39 4.48 -7.16 -1.96
C ALA A 39 5.87 -6.54 -1.80
N GLY A 40 6.63 -6.46 -2.89
CA GLY A 40 7.90 -5.75 -2.95
C GLY A 40 7.76 -4.25 -2.66
N ALA A 41 6.79 -3.59 -3.29
CA ALA A 41 6.52 -2.17 -3.08
C ALA A 41 6.06 -1.85 -1.64
N ALA A 42 5.24 -2.71 -1.04
CA ALA A 42 4.83 -2.58 0.36
C ALA A 42 6.01 -2.75 1.33
N THR A 43 6.91 -3.68 1.03
CA THR A 43 8.14 -3.89 1.80
C THR A 43 9.08 -2.68 1.69
N ASP A 44 9.23 -2.11 0.50
CA ASP A 44 10.01 -0.89 0.27
C ASP A 44 9.42 0.32 1.03
N ALA A 45 8.10 0.51 0.94
CA ALA A 45 7.41 1.55 1.70
C ALA A 45 7.61 1.41 3.21
N ARG A 46 7.56 0.18 3.74
CA ARG A 46 7.83 -0.09 5.18
C ARG A 46 9.27 0.20 5.57
N ARG A 47 10.24 -0.12 4.69
CA ARG A 47 11.65 0.21 4.91
C ARG A 47 11.88 1.73 4.91
N ALA A 48 11.22 2.46 4.01
CA ALA A 48 11.30 3.91 3.95
C ALA A 48 10.71 4.59 5.21
N ASP A 49 9.59 4.07 5.73
CA ASP A 49 8.98 4.56 6.98
C ASP A 49 9.89 4.31 8.20
N ALA A 50 10.47 3.10 8.31
CA ALA A 50 11.41 2.78 9.38
C ALA A 50 12.65 3.71 9.38
N GLY A 51 13.19 4.03 8.20
CA GLY A 51 14.29 4.99 8.07
C GLY A 51 13.91 6.43 8.47
N ARG A 52 12.63 6.81 8.32
CA ARG A 52 12.13 8.11 8.78
C ARG A 52 11.94 8.14 10.31
N ALA A 53 11.48 7.05 10.90
CA ALA A 53 11.35 6.93 12.36
C ALA A 53 12.72 6.99 13.06
N ASP A 54 13.76 6.40 12.45
CA ASP A 54 15.14 6.40 12.97
C ASP A 54 15.81 7.79 12.93
N ALA A 55 15.38 8.68 12.02
CA ALA A 55 15.85 10.07 11.97
C ALA A 55 15.42 10.93 13.20
N THR A 56 14.66 10.34 14.14
CA THR A 56 14.36 10.90 15.47
C THR A 56 15.22 10.24 16.55
N GLY A 57 16.42 9.76 16.22
CA GLY A 57 17.44 9.39 17.21
C GLY A 57 17.98 10.65 17.93
N PRO A 58 18.41 10.54 19.20
CA PRO A 58 18.80 11.70 19.99
C PRO A 58 19.95 12.44 19.31
N LEU A 59 19.74 13.75 19.11
CA LEU A 59 20.78 14.73 18.78
C LEU A 59 21.86 14.63 19.85
N VAL A 60 22.82 13.72 19.65
CA VAL A 60 24.01 13.66 20.49
C VAL A 60 24.78 14.95 20.23
N ASP A 61 24.82 15.76 21.28
CA ASP A 61 25.49 17.03 21.38
C ASP A 61 26.90 16.93 20.79
N ARG A 62 27.10 17.55 19.63
CA ARG A 62 28.44 17.93 19.16
C ARG A 62 28.51 19.45 19.18
N ALA A 63 28.47 20.01 20.38
CA ALA A 63 28.86 21.39 20.58
C ALA A 63 30.38 21.55 20.43
N GLN A 64 30.77 22.72 19.88
CA GLN A 64 32.10 23.36 19.85
C GLN A 64 32.99 23.02 18.65
N THR A 65 33.59 23.94 17.87
CA THR A 65 33.73 25.42 17.77
C THR A 65 34.16 25.67 16.28
N ALA A 66 34.05 26.81 15.59
CA ALA A 66 34.24 28.21 15.94
C ALA A 66 33.65 29.12 14.85
N SER A 67 33.31 30.35 15.26
CA SER A 67 32.88 31.48 14.43
C SER A 67 33.92 31.94 13.42
N GLY A 68 33.45 32.29 12.21
CA GLY A 68 34.12 33.14 11.24
C GLY A 68 33.08 33.75 10.29
N ALA A 69 32.94 35.08 10.33
CA ALA A 69 31.88 35.83 9.68
C ALA A 69 32.06 36.01 8.16
N GLY A 70 30.94 36.05 7.43
CA GLY A 70 30.84 36.62 6.09
C GLY A 70 29.37 36.84 5.70
N PRO A 71 28.92 38.07 5.42
CA PRO A 71 27.64 38.30 4.77
C PRO A 71 27.85 38.18 3.25
N GLY A 72 27.51 37.01 2.71
CA GLY A 72 27.55 36.69 1.29
C GLY A 72 26.23 36.05 0.90
N GLU A 73 25.45 36.82 0.17
CA GLU A 73 24.11 36.59 -0.35
C GLU A 73 23.86 35.19 -0.96
N ALA A 74 22.62 34.73 -0.78
CA ALA A 74 21.92 33.63 -1.44
C ALA A 74 22.28 32.17 -1.08
N ALA A 75 21.94 31.81 0.15
CA ALA A 75 21.11 30.66 0.53
C ALA A 75 20.90 29.52 -0.51
N ALA A 76 21.56 28.39 -0.22
CA ALA A 76 21.04 27.02 -0.17
C ALA A 76 20.16 26.46 -1.33
N PRO A 77 20.53 25.29 -1.93
CA PRO A 77 19.56 24.44 -2.63
C PRO A 77 18.73 23.66 -1.60
N ALA A 78 17.96 24.35 -0.75
CA ALA A 78 17.24 23.72 0.35
C ALA A 78 15.79 24.19 0.40
N SER A 79 15.02 23.76 -0.59
CA SER A 79 13.70 23.18 -0.36
C SER A 79 13.34 22.40 -1.62
N ARG A 80 13.88 21.18 -1.76
CA ARG A 80 13.04 20.14 -2.34
C ARG A 80 11.94 19.91 -1.32
N THR A 81 10.94 20.78 -1.34
CA THR A 81 9.67 20.53 -0.71
C THR A 81 9.30 19.13 -1.15
N PRO A 82 9.12 18.14 -0.24
CA PRO A 82 8.40 16.96 -0.63
C PRO A 82 7.01 17.48 -0.91
N GLU A 83 6.75 17.83 -2.17
CA GLU A 83 5.43 18.07 -2.69
C GLU A 83 4.73 16.71 -2.57
N ARG A 84 4.26 16.41 -1.35
CA ARG A 84 3.35 15.31 -1.07
C ARG A 84 2.13 15.65 -1.91
N GLY A 85 2.15 15.17 -3.15
CA GLY A 85 1.13 15.43 -4.13
C GLY A 85 -0.24 15.04 -3.58
N PRO A 86 -1.32 15.61 -4.12
CA PRO A 86 -2.68 15.41 -3.62
C PRO A 86 -3.21 13.96 -3.66
N GLY A 87 -2.38 12.95 -3.95
CA GLY A 87 -2.75 11.53 -4.07
C GLY A 87 -2.72 10.70 -2.77
N GLN A 88 -2.15 11.19 -1.67
CA GLN A 88 -2.28 10.51 -0.35
C GLN A 88 -3.64 10.76 0.31
N GLN A 89 -4.47 11.64 -0.27
CA GLN A 89 -5.63 12.25 0.37
C GLN A 89 -6.89 11.35 0.32
N ARG A 90 -6.79 10.22 1.04
CA ARG A 90 -7.87 9.34 1.49
C ARG A 90 -7.99 8.10 0.62
N ASP A 91 -7.02 7.21 0.70
CA ASP A 91 -7.27 5.77 0.56
C ASP A 91 -8.29 5.34 1.62
N ARG A 92 -9.57 5.63 1.39
CA ARG A 92 -10.67 5.34 2.33
C ARG A 92 -10.91 3.84 2.43
N PHE A 93 -10.49 3.11 1.41
CA PHE A 93 -10.61 1.68 1.29
C PHE A 93 -9.22 1.09 1.08
N THR A 94 -8.96 0.04 1.85
CA THR A 94 -7.79 -0.82 1.74
C THR A 94 -8.27 -2.20 1.33
N TYR A 95 -7.57 -2.82 0.39
CA TYR A 95 -7.88 -4.13 -0.15
C TYR A 95 -6.75 -5.07 0.23
N ARG A 96 -7.05 -6.07 1.04
CA ARG A 96 -6.12 -7.18 1.30
C ARG A 96 -6.46 -8.32 0.35
N ILE A 97 -5.50 -8.72 -0.46
CA ILE A 97 -5.67 -9.71 -1.52
C ILE A 97 -4.70 -10.85 -1.26
N SER A 98 -5.22 -12.06 -1.12
CA SER A 98 -4.45 -13.27 -0.82
C SER A 98 -4.56 -14.24 -2.01
N ILE A 99 -3.44 -14.52 -2.65
CA ILE A 99 -3.31 -15.40 -3.83
C ILE A 99 -2.39 -16.55 -3.46
N GLY A 100 -2.97 -17.72 -3.13
CA GLY A 100 -2.18 -18.86 -2.65
C GLY A 100 -1.41 -18.51 -1.37
N TYR A 101 -0.09 -18.36 -1.47
CA TYR A 101 0.80 -18.01 -0.35
C TYR A 101 1.21 -16.53 -0.33
N THR A 102 0.89 -15.77 -1.38
CA THR A 102 1.25 -14.35 -1.47
C THR A 102 0.07 -13.51 -1.01
N GLU A 103 0.29 -12.70 0.02
CA GLU A 103 -0.70 -11.73 0.51
C GLU A 103 -0.18 -10.32 0.27
N VAL A 104 -1.03 -9.46 -0.31
CA VAL A 104 -0.74 -8.06 -0.55
C VAL A 104 -1.83 -7.16 0.00
N THR A 105 -1.43 -5.96 0.41
CA THR A 105 -2.35 -4.91 0.86
C THR A 105 -2.23 -3.73 -0.10
N VAL A 106 -3.29 -3.50 -0.87
CA VAL A 106 -3.36 -2.46 -1.90
C VAL A 106 -4.38 -1.41 -1.48
N SER A 107 -3.98 -0.14 -1.52
CA SER A 107 -4.85 0.98 -1.21
C SER A 107 -5.69 1.37 -2.44
N GLU A 108 -6.89 1.94 -2.26
CA GLU A 108 -7.79 2.28 -3.38
C GLU A 108 -7.12 3.12 -4.49
N GLY A 109 -6.29 4.10 -4.12
CA GLY A 109 -5.55 4.94 -5.07
C GLY A 109 -4.44 4.21 -5.84
N ARG A 110 -4.04 3.03 -5.35
CA ARG A 110 -3.04 2.13 -5.95
C ARG A 110 -3.65 0.98 -6.75
N LEU A 111 -4.97 0.86 -6.80
CA LEU A 111 -5.62 -0.17 -7.61
C LEU A 111 -5.55 0.18 -9.09
N ASP A 112 -4.61 -0.46 -9.79
CA ASP A 112 -4.56 -0.49 -11.25
C ASP A 112 -5.71 -1.30 -11.87
N GLU A 113 -5.84 -1.21 -13.19
CA GLU A 113 -6.87 -1.86 -14.02
C GLU A 113 -6.99 -3.37 -13.74
N SER A 114 -5.83 -4.04 -13.63
CA SER A 114 -5.77 -5.48 -13.38
C SER A 114 -6.37 -5.83 -12.01
N TRP A 115 -6.02 -5.08 -10.96
CA TRP A 115 -6.58 -5.30 -9.63
C TRP A 115 -8.09 -5.02 -9.57
N ARG A 116 -8.55 -4.00 -10.29
CA ARG A 116 -9.98 -3.68 -10.40
C ARG A 116 -10.74 -4.80 -11.08
N GLU A 117 -10.21 -5.35 -12.17
CA GLU A 117 -10.81 -6.50 -12.86
C GLU A 117 -10.93 -7.69 -11.91
N LEU A 118 -9.88 -8.01 -11.16
CA LEU A 118 -9.90 -9.10 -10.18
C LEU A 118 -11.00 -8.90 -9.11
N ILE A 119 -11.10 -7.69 -8.56
CA ILE A 119 -12.13 -7.33 -7.57
C ILE A 119 -13.53 -7.42 -8.16
N GLU A 120 -13.72 -6.94 -9.39
CA GLU A 120 -14.99 -7.00 -10.09
C GLU A 120 -15.41 -8.46 -10.33
N ARG A 121 -14.50 -9.30 -10.81
CA ARG A 121 -14.73 -10.74 -11.00
C ARG A 121 -15.07 -11.44 -9.70
N ALA A 122 -14.31 -11.19 -8.64
CA ALA A 122 -14.58 -11.76 -7.31
C ALA A 122 -15.93 -11.29 -6.74
N ARG A 123 -16.32 -10.04 -7.02
CA ARG A 123 -17.63 -9.54 -6.63
C ARG A 123 -18.76 -10.17 -7.44
N ALA A 124 -18.54 -10.41 -8.74
CA ALA A 124 -19.51 -11.09 -9.60
C ALA A 124 -19.74 -12.53 -9.10
N GLU A 125 -18.67 -13.26 -8.77
CA GLU A 125 -18.74 -14.61 -8.20
C GLU A 125 -19.31 -14.61 -6.77
N GLY A 126 -18.85 -13.70 -5.91
CA GLY A 126 -19.30 -13.59 -4.53
C GLY A 126 -20.71 -13.01 -4.34
N THR A 127 -21.31 -12.42 -5.37
CA THR A 127 -22.75 -12.05 -5.36
C THR A 127 -23.63 -13.30 -5.43
N ASP A 128 -23.12 -14.40 -5.98
CA ASP A 128 -23.76 -15.72 -5.95
C ASP A 128 -23.72 -16.35 -4.54
N GLY A 129 -22.79 -15.89 -3.69
CA GLY A 129 -22.54 -16.36 -2.32
C GLY A 129 -23.30 -15.62 -1.21
N ALA A 130 -24.36 -14.86 -1.52
CA ALA A 130 -25.23 -14.25 -0.50
C ALA A 130 -26.09 -15.32 0.22
N GLY A 131 -25.46 -16.26 0.91
CA GLY A 131 -26.12 -17.40 1.53
C GLY A 131 -25.25 -18.29 2.42
N HIS A 132 -24.16 -17.79 3.01
CA HIS A 132 -23.41 -18.58 4.02
C HIS A 132 -23.25 -17.83 5.34
N GLY A 133 -24.35 -17.74 6.09
CA GLY A 133 -24.31 -17.69 7.56
C GLY A 133 -24.26 -19.11 8.12
N PRO A 134 -23.61 -19.36 9.28
CA PRO A 134 -23.41 -20.72 9.79
C PRO A 134 -24.74 -21.36 10.23
N PRO A 135 -24.81 -22.72 10.23
CA PRO A 135 -26.01 -23.47 10.65
C PRO A 135 -26.33 -23.34 12.14
#